data_AF-A0A3D4M746-F1
#
_entry.id   AF-A0A3D4M746-F1
#
_cell.length_a   1.000
_cell.length_b   1.000
_cell.length_c   1.000
_cell.angle_alpha   90.00
_cell.angle_beta   90.00
_cell.angle_gamma   90.00
#
_symmetry.space_group_name_H-M   'P 1'
#
loop_
_entity.id
_entity.type
_entity.pdbx_description
1 polymer ?
#
loop_
_entity_poly.entity_id
_entity_poly.type
_entity_poly.pdbx_seq_one_letter_code
_entity_poly.pdbx_strand_id
1 'polypeptide(L)'
;MQPILCSPGKRVLHYRPLFVFLFYFPALLISIHANAQSITWNGTSWTGSPKGSSNVIIASNTTPGAFTCKNLTIARGFVLTLGGGVTATIHGTFVNDGNGTSGLGTLRFESGGAQALNGTAFTHYGVIEVSTGTTLTTNGLLTIGDGGSLLHGSNTPNGGGSVSGTITFEKTIGSTSTGWRLFALPVAALVNDFESGLNTLCSDHSPAGERNVYYWDAADGPTAPLGGNYALGWMQANASSHDENKAYTIYLDNSGSGLFDFSSTVSLSGAPNDGTQTFSLGNTFDPPTAANSTDQQGWNLIPNYFPCNLSVYSLINDADFGTPYKAIHIWDQGTGQMIGLNQSGMNSYNNSSVSAYGAIRQIPPFMGFWVKATAYGQAIQLKNSMRTGSIDSMPATTYFKREFDIFRVTVEDADGNQDQFSVCFNEAAT
;
A
#
# COMPACT_ATOMS: atom_id res chain seq x y z
N MET A 1 -8.08 -104.47 -17.95
CA MET A 1 -7.69 -104.76 -19.36
C MET A 1 -6.86 -103.60 -19.85
N GLN A 2 -5.64 -103.88 -20.36
CA GLN A 2 -4.66 -102.95 -20.95
C GLN A 2 -5.21 -102.21 -22.20
N PRO A 3 -4.54 -101.19 -22.81
CA PRO A 3 -3.13 -100.74 -22.71
C PRO A 3 -2.94 -99.19 -22.54
N ILE A 4 -1.82 -98.66 -22.00
CA ILE A 4 -0.47 -98.36 -22.58
C ILE A 4 -0.46 -97.36 -23.74
N LEU A 5 0.19 -96.20 -23.55
CA LEU A 5 0.98 -95.47 -24.56
C LEU A 5 1.96 -94.44 -23.94
N CYS A 6 3.20 -94.46 -24.44
CA CYS A 6 4.41 -93.76 -23.99
C CYS A 6 4.51 -92.28 -24.44
N SER A 7 5.26 -91.41 -23.72
CA SER A 7 6.56 -90.80 -24.12
C SER A 7 6.48 -89.25 -24.20
N PRO A 8 7.56 -88.44 -24.24
CA PRO A 8 8.77 -88.37 -23.39
C PRO A 8 9.12 -86.97 -22.85
N GLY A 9 9.94 -86.98 -21.79
CA GLY A 9 11.02 -86.06 -21.39
C GLY A 9 11.10 -84.59 -21.88
N LYS A 10 11.13 -83.68 -20.90
CA LYS A 10 11.92 -82.43 -20.96
C LYS A 10 12.82 -82.32 -19.72
N ARG A 11 14.14 -82.27 -19.95
CA ARG A 11 15.16 -81.98 -18.92
C ARG A 11 15.16 -80.48 -18.64
N VAL A 12 15.15 -80.13 -17.36
CA VAL A 12 15.28 -78.76 -16.84
C VAL A 12 16.77 -78.46 -16.67
N LEU A 13 17.28 -77.47 -17.41
CA LEU A 13 18.62 -76.90 -17.24
C LEU A 13 18.52 -75.72 -16.27
N HIS A 14 19.06 -75.89 -15.07
CA HIS A 14 19.21 -74.83 -14.08
C HIS A 14 20.35 -73.88 -14.50
N TYR A 15 20.01 -72.68 -14.96
CA TYR A 15 20.96 -71.56 -15.01
C TYR A 15 21.07 -70.94 -13.61
N ARG A 16 22.27 -71.00 -13.02
CA ARG A 16 22.62 -70.21 -11.84
C ARG A 16 23.09 -68.82 -12.32
N PRO A 17 22.47 -67.71 -11.90
CA PRO A 17 23.01 -66.39 -12.21
C PRO A 17 24.30 -66.15 -11.43
N LEU A 18 25.33 -65.76 -12.15
CA LEU A 18 26.62 -65.29 -11.65
C LEU A 18 26.39 -63.93 -10.95
N PHE A 19 26.51 -63.91 -9.63
CA PHE A 19 26.51 -62.68 -8.83
C PHE A 19 27.81 -61.91 -9.14
N VAL A 20 27.70 -60.84 -9.93
CA VAL A 20 28.76 -59.84 -10.07
C VAL A 20 28.60 -58.84 -8.93
N PHE A 21 29.52 -58.88 -7.96
CA PHE A 21 29.66 -57.82 -6.96
C PHE A 21 30.21 -56.57 -7.64
N LEU A 22 29.31 -55.67 -8.07
CA LEU A 22 29.67 -54.31 -8.40
C LEU A 22 29.83 -53.54 -7.08
N PHE A 23 31.07 -53.25 -6.69
CA PHE A 23 31.35 -52.36 -5.56
C PHE A 23 30.84 -50.95 -5.91
N TYR A 24 29.63 -50.65 -5.47
CA TYR A 24 29.09 -49.29 -5.45
C TYR A 24 29.85 -48.54 -4.35
N PHE A 25 30.92 -47.84 -4.71
CA PHE A 25 31.47 -46.80 -3.85
C PHE A 25 30.44 -45.66 -3.84
N PRO A 26 29.74 -45.38 -2.73
CA PRO A 26 29.01 -44.13 -2.65
C PRO A 26 30.04 -43.03 -2.80
N ALA A 27 29.93 -42.23 -3.86
CA ALA A 27 30.63 -40.97 -3.95
C ALA A 27 30.23 -40.19 -2.69
N LEU A 28 31.11 -40.17 -1.70
CA LEU A 28 30.98 -39.35 -0.52
C LEU A 28 31.03 -37.91 -1.01
N LEU A 29 29.86 -37.34 -1.26
CA LEU A 29 29.71 -35.93 -1.56
C LEU A 29 30.02 -35.20 -0.24
N ILE A 30 31.31 -34.94 -0.01
CA ILE A 30 31.75 -34.07 1.08
C ILE A 30 31.28 -32.67 0.69
N SER A 31 30.08 -32.29 1.15
CA SER A 31 29.64 -30.90 1.11
C SER A 31 30.46 -30.14 2.14
N ILE A 32 31.61 -29.61 1.69
CA ILE A 32 32.42 -28.68 2.47
C ILE A 32 31.57 -27.41 2.59
N HIS A 33 30.81 -27.30 3.68
CA HIS A 33 30.18 -26.05 4.06
C HIS A 33 31.30 -25.10 4.50
N ALA A 34 31.89 -24.39 3.53
CA ALA A 34 32.72 -23.24 3.84
C ALA A 34 31.86 -22.30 4.68
N ASN A 35 32.18 -22.22 5.97
CA ASN A 35 31.44 -21.40 6.92
C ASN A 35 31.57 -19.96 6.41
N ALA A 36 30.45 -19.38 5.96
CA ALA A 36 30.48 -18.08 5.30
C ALA A 36 31.14 -17.08 6.26
N GLN A 37 32.21 -16.43 5.78
CA GLN A 37 32.97 -15.49 6.59
C GLN A 37 32.05 -14.37 7.08
N SER A 38 32.04 -14.13 8.39
CA SER A 38 31.33 -13.01 8.99
C SER A 38 32.15 -11.73 8.81
N ILE A 39 31.50 -10.70 8.27
CA ILE A 39 32.06 -9.36 8.03
C ILE A 39 31.29 -8.38 8.90
N THR A 40 31.99 -7.63 9.73
CA THR A 40 31.38 -6.77 10.74
C THR A 40 31.61 -5.31 10.40
N TRP A 41 30.56 -4.50 10.46
CA TRP A 41 30.68 -3.05 10.51
C TRP A 41 30.97 -2.62 11.95
N ASN A 42 32.18 -2.14 12.21
CA ASN A 42 32.63 -1.72 13.55
C ASN A 42 32.44 -0.22 13.80
N GLY A 43 31.90 0.49 12.83
CA GLY A 43 31.62 1.91 12.91
C GLY A 43 32.56 2.83 12.14
N THR A 44 33.73 2.33 11.73
CA THR A 44 34.69 3.06 10.91
C THR A 44 35.02 2.33 9.61
N SER A 45 35.02 1.00 9.65
CA SER A 45 35.37 0.17 8.51
C SER A 45 34.71 -1.20 8.62
N TRP A 46 34.58 -1.88 7.48
CA TRP A 46 34.25 -3.29 7.47
C TRP A 46 35.48 -4.14 7.82
N THR A 47 35.32 -5.23 8.57
CA THR A 47 36.41 -6.21 8.84
C THR A 47 36.82 -7.02 7.60
N GLY A 48 36.14 -6.82 6.48
CA GLY A 48 36.34 -7.44 5.18
C GLY A 48 35.50 -6.71 4.11
N SER A 49 35.36 -7.25 2.91
CA SER A 49 34.47 -6.66 1.88
C SER A 49 33.12 -7.40 1.86
N PRO A 50 31.99 -6.75 2.23
CA PRO A 50 30.66 -7.34 2.08
C PRO A 50 30.40 -7.75 0.64
N LYS A 51 29.87 -8.96 0.45
CA LYS A 51 29.46 -9.54 -0.85
C LYS A 51 28.24 -10.42 -0.63
N GLY A 52 27.50 -10.74 -1.69
CA GLY A 52 26.30 -11.60 -1.61
C GLY A 52 26.51 -13.01 -1.05
N SER A 53 27.76 -13.44 -0.86
CA SER A 53 28.13 -14.70 -0.20
C SER A 53 28.51 -14.56 1.28
N SER A 54 28.69 -13.35 1.79
CA SER A 54 29.20 -13.07 3.15
C SER A 54 28.07 -12.87 4.16
N ASN A 55 28.27 -13.31 5.40
CA ASN A 55 27.38 -12.92 6.50
C ASN A 55 27.82 -11.55 7.02
N VAL A 56 26.89 -10.61 7.17
CA VAL A 56 27.17 -9.25 7.62
C VAL A 56 26.58 -9.02 9.01
N ILE A 57 27.38 -8.41 9.90
CA ILE A 57 26.97 -8.02 11.25
C ILE A 57 27.11 -6.50 11.40
N ILE A 58 26.03 -5.83 11.79
CA ILE A 58 26.04 -4.41 12.16
C ILE A 58 26.32 -4.31 13.67
N ALA A 59 27.47 -3.76 14.03
CA ALA A 59 27.94 -3.61 15.41
C ALA A 59 28.35 -2.16 15.74
N SER A 60 27.69 -1.20 15.09
CA SER A 60 27.84 0.25 15.33
C SER A 60 26.58 0.98 14.83
N ASN A 61 26.32 2.17 15.38
CA ASN A 61 25.23 3.06 14.98
C ASN A 61 25.61 4.05 13.87
N THR A 62 26.87 4.08 13.44
CA THR A 62 27.31 4.91 12.31
C THR A 62 26.92 4.25 10.98
N THR A 63 26.65 5.06 9.95
CA THR A 63 26.17 4.57 8.65
C THR A 63 27.26 3.79 7.90
N PRO A 64 27.02 2.52 7.50
CA PRO A 64 28.00 1.69 6.79
C PRO A 64 28.13 1.97 5.29
N GLY A 65 27.26 2.83 4.74
CA GLY A 65 27.11 3.01 3.29
C GLY A 65 26.35 1.84 2.64
N ALA A 66 26.43 1.75 1.30
CA ALA A 66 25.79 0.68 0.55
C ALA A 66 26.59 -0.62 0.67
N PHE A 67 25.90 -1.75 0.76
CA PHE A 67 26.55 -3.07 0.83
C PHE A 67 25.65 -4.19 0.33
N THR A 68 26.26 -5.34 0.06
CA THR A 68 25.56 -6.57 -0.33
C THR A 68 26.00 -7.71 0.59
N CYS A 69 25.07 -8.54 1.03
CA CYS A 69 25.34 -9.67 1.94
C CYS A 69 24.49 -10.89 1.64
N LYS A 70 24.95 -12.07 2.05
CA LYS A 70 24.11 -13.26 2.16
C LYS A 70 23.10 -13.07 3.29
N ASN A 71 23.57 -13.08 4.53
CA ASN A 71 22.72 -12.86 5.70
C ASN A 71 23.09 -11.53 6.36
N LEU A 72 22.09 -10.84 6.91
CA LEU A 72 22.26 -9.62 7.68
C LEU A 72 21.87 -9.88 9.14
N THR A 73 22.72 -9.49 10.08
CA THR A 73 22.41 -9.45 11.50
C THR A 73 22.65 -8.05 12.05
N ILE A 74 21.64 -7.47 12.69
CA ILE A 74 21.81 -6.26 13.50
C ILE A 74 22.04 -6.72 14.93
N ALA A 75 23.24 -6.47 15.47
CA ALA A 75 23.59 -6.93 16.80
C ALA A 75 22.87 -6.11 17.90
N ARG A 76 22.72 -6.72 19.08
CA ARG A 76 22.09 -6.10 20.26
C ARG A 76 22.66 -4.72 20.55
N GLY A 77 21.75 -3.76 20.79
CA GLY A 77 22.10 -2.38 21.13
C GLY A 77 22.48 -1.49 19.93
N PHE A 78 22.46 -2.03 18.70
CA PHE A 78 22.80 -1.28 17.49
C PHE A 78 21.61 -1.08 16.55
N VAL A 79 21.69 -0.05 15.70
CA VAL A 79 20.73 0.25 14.63
C VAL A 79 21.45 0.26 13.28
N LEU A 80 20.81 -0.29 12.24
CA LEU A 80 21.27 -0.10 10.86
C LEU A 80 20.71 1.22 10.30
N THR A 81 21.57 2.22 10.14
CA THR A 81 21.20 3.49 9.51
C THR A 81 21.52 3.47 8.02
N LEU A 82 20.53 3.68 7.16
CA LEU A 82 20.68 3.82 5.71
C LEU A 82 20.26 5.22 5.27
N GLY A 83 21.21 6.01 4.76
CA GLY A 83 20.91 7.33 4.19
C GLY A 83 20.07 7.24 2.91
N GLY A 84 19.44 8.35 2.52
CA GLY A 84 18.71 8.41 1.24
C GLY A 84 19.62 8.03 0.06
N GLY A 85 19.12 7.18 -0.84
CA GLY A 85 19.88 6.64 -1.98
C GLY A 85 20.89 5.54 -1.65
N VAL A 86 21.01 5.13 -0.38
CA VAL A 86 21.87 4.01 0.05
C VAL A 86 21.06 2.71 0.08
N THR A 87 21.58 1.66 -0.55
CA THR A 87 20.93 0.33 -0.57
C THR A 87 21.74 -0.72 0.17
N ALA A 88 21.06 -1.50 1.01
CA ALA A 88 21.56 -2.75 1.56
C ALA A 88 20.86 -3.93 0.85
N THR A 89 21.61 -4.71 0.07
CA THR A 89 21.09 -5.87 -0.67
C THR A 89 21.34 -7.17 0.10
N ILE A 90 20.27 -7.91 0.36
CA ILE A 90 20.25 -9.11 1.23
C ILE A 90 19.81 -10.31 0.39
N HIS A 91 20.66 -11.35 0.32
CA HIS A 91 20.41 -12.58 -0.44
C HIS A 91 19.89 -13.75 0.40
N GLY A 92 19.70 -13.57 1.69
CA GLY A 92 19.32 -14.60 2.65
C GLY A 92 18.54 -14.02 3.82
N THR A 93 18.85 -14.49 5.02
CA THR A 93 18.10 -14.14 6.24
C THR A 93 18.49 -12.76 6.78
N PHE A 94 17.50 -11.99 7.23
CA PHE A 94 17.70 -10.80 8.07
C PHE A 94 17.31 -11.16 9.50
N VAL A 95 18.28 -11.12 10.43
CA VAL A 95 18.06 -11.19 11.88
C VAL A 95 18.22 -9.80 12.51
N ASN A 96 17.18 -9.26 13.13
CA ASN A 96 17.25 -8.06 13.94
C ASN A 96 17.32 -8.43 15.43
N ASP A 97 18.52 -8.53 16.00
CA ASP A 97 18.69 -8.65 17.45
C ASP A 97 18.91 -7.27 18.13
N GLY A 98 18.91 -6.19 17.33
CA GLY A 98 19.19 -4.83 17.77
C GLY A 98 17.94 -3.95 17.83
N ASN A 99 18.15 -2.67 17.57
CA ASN A 99 17.13 -1.62 17.62
C ASN A 99 16.48 -1.37 16.24
N GLY A 100 16.59 -2.32 15.31
CA GLY A 100 16.00 -2.20 13.97
C GLY A 100 16.81 -1.33 13.01
N THR A 101 16.11 -0.57 12.17
CA THR A 101 16.70 0.27 11.13
C THR A 101 16.32 1.73 11.29
N SER A 102 17.08 2.63 10.68
CA SER A 102 16.75 4.05 10.59
C SER A 102 17.18 4.66 9.25
N GLY A 103 16.65 5.85 8.96
CA GLY A 103 16.90 6.55 7.70
C GLY A 103 15.95 6.14 6.57
N LEU A 104 16.19 6.72 5.40
CA LEU A 104 15.31 6.66 4.22
C LEU A 104 15.91 5.83 3.07
N GLY A 105 16.98 5.08 3.33
CA GLY A 105 17.61 4.21 2.33
C GLY A 105 16.76 2.98 1.99
N THR A 106 17.33 2.06 1.22
CA THR A 106 16.62 0.90 0.69
C THR A 106 17.11 -0.40 1.33
N LEU A 107 16.18 -1.20 1.85
CA LEU A 107 16.39 -2.62 2.12
C LEU A 107 15.94 -3.41 0.89
N ARG A 108 16.87 -4.08 0.22
CA ARG A 108 16.57 -4.87 -0.98
C ARG A 108 16.75 -6.35 -0.70
N PHE A 109 15.67 -7.09 -0.81
CA PHE A 109 15.61 -8.54 -0.69
C PHE A 109 15.70 -9.15 -2.09
N GLU A 110 16.77 -9.90 -2.35
CA GLU A 110 17.08 -10.45 -3.67
C GLU A 110 17.64 -11.87 -3.58
N SER A 111 16.82 -12.89 -3.77
CA SER A 111 17.28 -14.28 -3.95
C SER A 111 16.29 -15.11 -4.77
N GLY A 112 16.76 -16.23 -5.31
CA GLY A 112 15.87 -17.21 -5.96
C GLY A 112 15.08 -18.07 -4.96
N GLY A 113 14.45 -17.47 -3.95
CA GLY A 113 13.71 -18.21 -2.92
C GLY A 113 13.17 -17.35 -1.77
N ALA A 114 12.78 -18.03 -0.69
CA ALA A 114 12.24 -17.39 0.51
C ALA A 114 13.34 -16.82 1.41
N GLN A 115 13.12 -15.62 1.91
CA GLN A 115 13.97 -14.91 2.87
C GLN A 115 13.12 -14.51 4.07
N ALA A 116 13.54 -14.93 5.27
CA ALA A 116 12.79 -14.66 6.49
C ALA A 116 13.39 -13.49 7.27
N LEU A 117 12.51 -12.67 7.85
CA LEU A 117 12.85 -11.77 8.95
C LEU A 117 12.79 -12.56 10.27
N ASN A 118 13.79 -12.37 11.13
CA ASN A 118 13.86 -13.00 12.45
C ASN A 118 14.31 -12.00 13.52
N GLY A 119 14.14 -12.37 14.79
CA GLY A 119 14.53 -11.55 15.93
C GLY A 119 13.39 -10.66 16.40
N THR A 120 13.70 -9.39 16.69
CA THR A 120 12.77 -8.38 17.19
C THR A 120 12.15 -7.60 16.04
N ALA A 121 10.88 -7.21 16.18
CA ALA A 121 10.19 -6.34 15.23
C ALA A 121 10.93 -5.01 15.04
N PHE A 122 10.81 -4.41 13.86
CA PHE A 122 11.43 -3.12 13.55
C PHE A 122 10.60 -2.31 12.56
N THR A 123 10.80 -0.99 12.63
CA THR A 123 10.28 -0.04 11.66
C THR A 123 11.34 0.34 10.65
N HIS A 124 10.93 0.43 9.38
CA HIS A 124 11.74 1.00 8.31
C HIS A 124 10.98 2.14 7.62
N TYR A 125 11.61 3.31 7.52
CA TYR A 125 10.99 4.53 6.97
C TYR A 125 11.35 4.78 5.49
N GLY A 126 12.28 4.00 4.95
CA GLY A 126 12.70 4.07 3.56
C GLY A 126 11.95 3.10 2.65
N VAL A 127 12.66 2.54 1.69
CA VAL A 127 12.08 1.65 0.66
C VAL A 127 12.44 0.21 0.96
N ILE A 128 11.46 -0.67 0.89
CA ILE A 128 11.67 -2.12 0.89
C ILE A 128 11.41 -2.64 -0.52
N GLU A 129 12.42 -3.21 -1.14
CA GLU A 129 12.35 -3.83 -2.47
C GLU A 129 12.37 -5.35 -2.31
N VAL A 130 11.39 -6.04 -2.87
CA VAL A 130 11.38 -7.50 -2.96
C VAL A 130 11.52 -7.88 -4.43
N SER A 131 12.71 -8.35 -4.81
CA SER A 131 13.06 -8.60 -6.21
C SER A 131 12.38 -9.83 -6.78
N THR A 132 12.17 -9.88 -8.10
CA THR A 132 11.64 -11.05 -8.82
C THR A 132 12.31 -12.35 -8.39
N GLY A 133 11.49 -13.38 -8.15
CA GLY A 133 11.96 -14.69 -7.68
C GLY A 133 12.18 -14.80 -6.17
N THR A 134 12.09 -13.68 -5.44
CA THR A 134 12.22 -13.63 -3.97
C THR A 134 10.85 -13.67 -3.32
N THR A 135 10.74 -14.37 -2.19
CA THR A 135 9.62 -14.23 -1.25
C THR A 135 10.13 -13.71 0.08
N LEU A 136 9.67 -12.53 0.51
CA LEU A 136 9.96 -12.01 1.85
C LEU A 136 8.92 -12.56 2.83
N THR A 137 9.35 -13.40 3.77
CA THR A 137 8.52 -13.87 4.88
C THR A 137 8.70 -12.91 6.07
N THR A 138 7.67 -12.14 6.38
CA THR A 138 7.76 -11.01 7.34
C THR A 138 7.71 -11.47 8.79
N ASN A 139 7.08 -12.61 9.07
CA ASN A 139 6.83 -13.12 10.42
C ASN A 139 6.14 -12.12 11.37
N GLY A 140 5.42 -11.12 10.82
CA GLY A 140 4.81 -10.04 11.62
C GLY A 140 5.84 -9.11 12.27
N LEU A 141 7.10 -9.11 11.82
CA LEU A 141 8.19 -8.33 12.41
C LEU A 141 8.45 -6.99 11.70
N LEU A 142 7.76 -6.72 10.60
CA LEU A 142 8.02 -5.57 9.76
C LEU A 142 6.94 -4.50 9.91
N THR A 143 7.36 -3.32 10.34
CA THR A 143 6.60 -2.09 10.24
C THR A 143 7.19 -1.18 9.16
N ILE A 144 6.35 -0.63 8.30
CA ILE A 144 6.72 0.38 7.32
C ILE A 144 6.26 1.72 7.89
N GLY A 145 7.23 2.54 8.25
CA GLY A 145 7.00 3.83 8.88
C GLY A 145 6.41 4.85 7.91
N ASP A 146 6.00 6.01 8.45
CA ASP A 146 5.45 7.11 7.67
C ASP A 146 6.39 7.51 6.50
N GLY A 147 5.81 7.65 5.30
CA GLY A 147 6.55 7.92 4.07
C GLY A 147 7.28 6.73 3.44
N GLY A 148 7.33 5.58 4.11
CA GLY A 148 7.95 4.36 3.61
C GLY A 148 7.20 3.74 2.43
N SER A 149 7.84 2.79 1.74
CA SER A 149 7.24 2.10 0.59
C SER A 149 7.67 0.64 0.51
N LEU A 150 6.72 -0.25 0.18
CA LEU A 150 6.94 -1.65 -0.14
C LEU A 150 6.74 -1.92 -1.62
N LEU A 151 7.83 -2.20 -2.31
CA LEU A 151 7.86 -2.57 -3.72
C LEU A 151 7.92 -4.09 -3.85
N HIS A 152 6.75 -4.71 -3.97
CA HIS A 152 6.56 -6.13 -4.26
C HIS A 152 5.51 -6.31 -5.36
N GLY A 153 5.33 -7.55 -5.81
CA GLY A 153 4.36 -7.92 -6.82
C GLY A 153 4.96 -7.96 -8.21
N SER A 154 4.42 -8.85 -9.06
CA SER A 154 4.85 -8.97 -10.45
C SER A 154 4.70 -7.64 -11.19
N ASN A 155 5.68 -7.29 -12.03
CA ASN A 155 5.77 -6.03 -12.80
C ASN A 155 5.90 -4.74 -11.99
N THR A 156 6.21 -4.82 -10.69
CA THR A 156 6.56 -3.65 -9.87
C THR A 156 7.97 -3.16 -10.20
N PRO A 157 8.18 -1.87 -10.54
CA PRO A 157 9.52 -1.32 -10.76
C PRO A 157 10.41 -1.51 -9.54
N ASN A 158 11.61 -2.06 -9.74
CA ASN A 158 12.57 -2.46 -8.70
C ASN A 158 12.05 -3.49 -7.66
N GLY A 159 10.84 -4.02 -7.86
CA GLY A 159 10.25 -5.12 -7.09
C GLY A 159 10.17 -6.39 -7.92
N GLY A 160 9.00 -7.04 -7.91
CA GLY A 160 8.74 -8.25 -8.72
C GLY A 160 8.58 -9.54 -7.92
N GLY A 161 9.02 -9.56 -6.66
CA GLY A 161 8.88 -10.70 -5.75
C GLY A 161 7.56 -10.69 -4.99
N SER A 162 7.40 -11.61 -4.04
CA SER A 162 6.18 -11.73 -3.22
C SER A 162 6.48 -11.49 -1.74
N VAL A 163 5.44 -11.12 -0.98
CA VAL A 163 5.52 -10.98 0.47
C VAL A 163 4.57 -11.99 1.09
N SER A 164 5.04 -12.69 2.11
CA SER A 164 4.28 -13.68 2.87
C SER A 164 4.24 -13.27 4.33
N GLY A 165 3.02 -13.16 4.87
CA GLY A 165 2.75 -12.72 6.23
C GLY A 165 2.26 -11.28 6.34
N THR A 166 2.01 -10.87 7.57
CA THR A 166 1.48 -9.56 7.92
C THR A 166 2.60 -8.51 8.00
N ILE A 167 2.31 -7.30 7.54
CA ILE A 167 3.09 -6.10 7.85
C ILE A 167 2.22 -5.11 8.61
N THR A 168 2.84 -4.19 9.35
CA THR A 168 2.20 -2.99 9.87
C THR A 168 2.60 -1.81 9.00
N PHE A 169 1.66 -0.96 8.61
CA PHE A 169 1.93 0.28 7.91
C PHE A 169 1.52 1.46 8.80
N GLU A 170 2.37 2.47 8.89
CA GLU A 170 2.13 3.67 9.69
C GLU A 170 1.96 4.90 8.80
N LYS A 171 1.13 5.84 9.25
CA LYS A 171 1.03 7.17 8.69
C LYS A 171 0.97 8.19 9.81
N THR A 172 1.78 9.24 9.71
CA THR A 172 1.62 10.39 10.60
C THR A 172 0.50 11.29 10.10
N ILE A 173 -0.47 11.57 10.97
CA ILE A 173 -1.49 12.58 10.79
C ILE A 173 -0.96 13.92 11.33
N GLY A 174 -0.76 14.88 10.42
CA GLY A 174 -0.20 16.20 10.73
C GLY A 174 -1.01 16.98 11.77
N SER A 175 -0.35 17.96 12.37
CA SER A 175 -0.71 18.66 13.62
C SER A 175 -1.90 19.64 13.50
N THR A 176 -3.03 19.17 13.01
CA THR A 176 -4.24 19.97 12.85
C THR A 176 -5.23 19.57 13.92
N SER A 177 -5.90 20.53 14.56
CA SER A 177 -6.82 20.25 15.66
C SER A 177 -8.04 19.44 15.22
N THR A 178 -8.56 19.64 14.00
CA THR A 178 -9.78 18.97 13.50
C THR A 178 -9.81 18.86 11.98
N GLY A 179 -10.64 17.95 11.45
CA GLY A 179 -11.11 17.96 10.06
C GLY A 179 -11.26 16.58 9.43
N TRP A 180 -11.87 16.56 8.25
CA TRP A 180 -12.08 15.36 7.43
C TRP A 180 -10.81 14.93 6.69
N ARG A 181 -10.63 13.65 6.41
CA ARG A 181 -9.38 13.11 5.85
C ARG A 181 -9.69 12.05 4.82
N LEU A 182 -9.04 12.12 3.66
CA LEU A 182 -9.16 11.07 2.65
C LEU A 182 -8.19 9.93 2.99
N PHE A 183 -8.75 8.78 3.32
CA PHE A 183 -8.02 7.57 3.70
C PHE A 183 -8.18 6.46 2.65
N ALA A 184 -7.17 5.60 2.61
CA ALA A 184 -7.19 4.32 1.91
C ALA A 184 -6.51 3.27 2.79
N LEU A 185 -6.68 1.99 2.49
CA LEU A 185 -6.04 0.90 3.24
C LEU A 185 -4.97 0.25 2.35
N PRO A 186 -3.67 0.36 2.68
CA PRO A 186 -2.57 -0.20 1.87
C PRO A 186 -2.35 -1.71 2.05
N VAL A 187 -3.12 -2.32 2.95
CA VAL A 187 -3.06 -3.73 3.32
C VAL A 187 -4.48 -4.29 3.33
N ALA A 188 -4.62 -5.60 3.18
CA ALA A 188 -5.89 -6.29 3.28
C ALA A 188 -6.37 -6.23 4.74
N ALA A 189 -7.37 -5.37 4.98
CA ALA A 189 -7.91 -5.05 6.29
C ALA A 189 -9.27 -4.36 6.15
N LEU A 190 -10.05 -4.37 7.22
CA LEU A 190 -11.30 -3.62 7.30
C LEU A 190 -11.02 -2.19 7.78
N VAL A 191 -11.93 -1.26 7.45
CA VAL A 191 -11.82 0.15 7.88
C VAL A 191 -11.82 0.34 9.41
N ASN A 192 -12.15 -0.71 10.15
CA ASN A 192 -12.17 -0.73 11.61
C ASN A 192 -10.93 -1.40 12.24
N ASP A 193 -10.01 -1.91 11.44
CA ASP A 193 -8.86 -2.68 11.93
C ASP A 193 -7.65 -1.79 12.28
N PHE A 194 -7.82 -0.46 12.34
CA PHE A 194 -6.76 0.44 12.81
C PHE A 194 -6.32 0.03 14.22
N GLU A 195 -5.05 -0.31 14.38
CA GLU A 195 -4.51 -0.84 15.63
C GLU A 195 -4.23 0.28 16.63
N SER A 196 -3.90 1.46 16.11
CA SER A 196 -3.59 2.63 16.91
C SER A 196 -3.88 3.92 16.16
N GLY A 197 -4.04 4.99 16.94
CA GLY A 197 -4.08 6.35 16.44
C GLY A 197 -5.37 6.80 15.79
N LEU A 198 -6.33 5.92 15.51
CA LEU A 198 -7.62 6.31 14.94
C LEU A 198 -8.75 5.45 15.52
N ASN A 199 -9.75 6.09 16.13
CA ASN A 199 -10.99 5.42 16.49
C ASN A 199 -12.04 5.63 15.39
N THR A 200 -12.32 4.60 14.60
CA THR A 200 -13.41 4.57 13.60
C THR A 200 -14.71 3.99 14.14
N LEU A 201 -14.68 3.48 15.39
CA LEU A 201 -15.77 2.81 16.08
C LEU A 201 -16.34 3.72 17.17
N CYS A 202 -17.48 4.36 16.90
CA CYS A 202 -18.23 5.03 17.95
C CYS A 202 -19.35 4.11 18.47
N SER A 203 -18.99 2.93 19.00
CA SER A 203 -19.92 2.10 19.79
C SER A 203 -20.16 2.65 21.20
N ASP A 204 -19.25 3.51 21.70
CA ASP A 204 -19.30 4.11 23.04
C ASP A 204 -19.71 5.59 23.02
N HIS A 205 -20.54 5.99 22.04
CA HIS A 205 -20.94 7.39 21.86
C HIS A 205 -22.40 7.66 22.20
N SER A 206 -22.74 8.94 22.35
CA SER A 206 -24.11 9.42 22.50
C SER A 206 -24.41 10.43 21.38
N PRO A 207 -25.30 10.11 20.44
CA PRO A 207 -26.08 8.87 20.35
C PRO A 207 -25.23 7.64 19.98
N ALA A 208 -25.60 6.47 20.52
CA ALA A 208 -24.89 5.23 20.25
C ALA A 208 -24.97 4.86 18.76
N GLY A 209 -23.84 4.48 18.17
CA GLY A 209 -23.78 4.07 16.76
C GLY A 209 -23.52 5.19 15.76
N GLU A 210 -23.19 6.40 16.21
CA GLU A 210 -22.62 7.45 15.36
C GLU A 210 -21.35 6.92 14.66
N ARG A 211 -21.01 7.39 13.46
CA ARG A 211 -19.70 7.09 12.84
C ARG A 211 -19.21 8.30 12.08
N ASN A 212 -17.90 8.52 12.15
CA ASN A 212 -17.16 9.55 11.42
C ASN A 212 -16.51 9.04 10.13
N VAL A 213 -16.93 7.89 9.60
CA VAL A 213 -16.30 7.23 8.46
C VAL A 213 -17.32 7.00 7.36
N TYR A 214 -17.08 7.62 6.20
CA TYR A 214 -17.93 7.52 5.02
C TYR A 214 -17.12 7.16 3.79
N TYR A 215 -17.76 6.62 2.77
CA TYR A 215 -17.20 6.45 1.43
C TYR A 215 -18.16 7.06 0.41
N TRP A 216 -17.63 7.39 -0.78
CA TRP A 216 -18.45 7.87 -1.88
C TRP A 216 -18.94 6.70 -2.73
N ASP A 217 -20.25 6.58 -2.89
CA ASP A 217 -20.88 5.60 -3.77
C ASP A 217 -21.41 6.29 -5.02
N ALA A 218 -20.67 6.13 -6.12
CA ALA A 218 -21.01 6.71 -7.41
C ALA A 218 -22.07 5.92 -8.18
N ALA A 219 -22.60 4.82 -7.64
CA ALA A 219 -23.64 4.03 -8.30
C ALA A 219 -24.95 4.81 -8.45
N ASP A 220 -25.76 4.42 -9.45
CA ASP A 220 -27.06 5.01 -9.69
C ASP A 220 -27.99 4.79 -8.48
N GLY A 221 -28.45 5.88 -7.87
CA GLY A 221 -29.40 5.82 -6.77
C GLY A 221 -30.80 5.38 -7.23
N PRO A 222 -31.47 4.43 -6.54
CA PRO A 222 -32.79 3.93 -6.94
C PRO A 222 -33.93 4.95 -6.77
N THR A 223 -33.68 6.06 -6.06
CA THR A 223 -34.70 7.04 -5.64
C THR A 223 -34.26 8.48 -5.92
N ALA A 224 -33.68 8.74 -7.08
CA ALA A 224 -33.54 10.10 -7.56
C ALA A 224 -34.93 10.78 -7.54
N PRO A 225 -35.12 11.93 -6.87
CA PRO A 225 -36.43 12.59 -6.71
C PRO A 225 -37.18 12.91 -8.01
N LEU A 226 -36.57 12.69 -9.17
CA LEU A 226 -37.09 13.01 -10.50
C LEU A 226 -36.72 11.96 -11.57
N GLY A 227 -36.34 10.73 -11.19
CA GLY A 227 -35.91 9.70 -12.15
C GLY A 227 -34.58 10.01 -12.85
N GLY A 228 -33.72 10.80 -12.20
CA GLY A 228 -32.43 11.23 -12.74
C GLY A 228 -31.25 10.32 -12.40
N ASN A 229 -30.14 10.55 -13.09
CA ASN A 229 -28.87 9.86 -12.96
C ASN A 229 -28.01 10.47 -11.82
N TYR A 230 -28.35 10.22 -10.56
CA TYR A 230 -27.60 10.74 -9.40
C TYR A 230 -26.86 9.64 -8.67
N ALA A 231 -25.71 9.99 -8.11
CA ALA A 231 -24.97 9.12 -7.22
C ALA A 231 -25.80 8.80 -5.96
N LEU A 232 -25.61 7.60 -5.40
CA LEU A 232 -26.03 7.31 -4.02
C LEU A 232 -25.36 8.28 -3.04
N GLY A 233 -24.14 8.73 -3.35
CA GLY A 233 -23.45 9.80 -2.65
C GLY A 233 -22.65 9.30 -1.45
N TRP A 234 -22.58 10.10 -0.40
CA TRP A 234 -21.86 9.74 0.83
C TRP A 234 -22.61 8.66 1.61
N MET A 235 -21.98 7.50 1.73
CA MET A 235 -22.50 6.33 2.43
C MET A 235 -21.66 6.06 3.67
N GLN A 236 -22.31 5.83 4.81
CA GLN A 236 -21.61 5.46 6.04
C GLN A 236 -20.90 4.11 5.85
N ALA A 237 -19.63 4.01 6.26
CA ALA A 237 -18.89 2.77 6.12
C ALA A 237 -19.37 1.70 7.12
N ASN A 238 -19.37 0.44 6.71
CA ASN A 238 -19.71 -0.71 7.54
C ASN A 238 -18.43 -1.39 8.07
N ALA A 239 -18.39 -1.62 9.38
CA ALA A 239 -17.30 -2.26 10.10
C ALA A 239 -16.85 -3.59 9.52
N SER A 240 -17.79 -4.41 9.06
CA SER A 240 -17.59 -5.85 8.85
C SER A 240 -17.49 -6.24 7.38
N SER A 241 -17.67 -5.28 6.46
CA SER A 241 -17.75 -5.57 5.03
C SER A 241 -17.05 -4.55 4.14
N HIS A 242 -16.55 -3.43 4.69
CA HIS A 242 -15.83 -2.43 3.90
C HIS A 242 -14.34 -2.53 4.17
N ASP A 243 -13.63 -2.79 3.07
CA ASP A 243 -12.26 -3.29 3.01
C ASP A 243 -11.35 -2.31 2.25
N GLU A 244 -10.20 -2.79 1.80
CA GLU A 244 -9.20 -2.02 1.05
C GLU A 244 -9.64 -1.56 -0.35
N ASN A 245 -10.81 -2.00 -0.84
CA ASN A 245 -11.32 -1.66 -2.16
C ASN A 245 -12.11 -0.34 -2.18
N LYS A 246 -12.11 0.41 -1.07
CA LYS A 246 -12.74 1.73 -0.96
C LYS A 246 -11.76 2.75 -0.41
N ALA A 247 -11.94 3.99 -0.85
CA ALA A 247 -11.40 5.15 -0.15
C ALA A 247 -12.47 5.73 0.77
N TYR A 248 -12.00 6.28 1.88
CA TYR A 248 -12.84 6.77 2.97
C TYR A 248 -12.61 8.25 3.20
N THR A 249 -13.63 8.94 3.68
CA THR A 249 -13.48 10.20 4.39
C THR A 249 -13.68 9.95 5.88
N ILE A 250 -12.71 10.35 6.69
CA ILE A 250 -12.71 10.14 8.15
C ILE A 250 -12.56 11.49 8.84
N TYR A 251 -13.50 11.86 9.72
CA TYR A 251 -13.38 13.06 10.53
C TYR A 251 -12.52 12.79 11.76
N LEU A 252 -11.50 13.61 11.97
CA LEU A 252 -10.58 13.53 13.10
C LEU A 252 -10.64 14.81 13.92
N ASP A 253 -10.59 14.70 15.25
CA ASP A 253 -10.62 15.81 16.21
C ASP A 253 -9.68 15.57 17.40
N ASN A 254 -8.56 16.28 17.43
CA ASN A 254 -7.58 16.31 18.52
C ASN A 254 -7.68 17.63 19.33
N SER A 255 -8.91 18.11 19.57
CA SER A 255 -9.19 19.24 20.47
C SER A 255 -9.31 18.84 21.94
N GLY A 256 -9.12 17.54 22.26
CA GLY A 256 -9.30 17.01 23.61
C GLY A 256 -10.76 16.71 23.98
N SER A 257 -11.70 16.79 23.02
CA SER A 257 -13.10 16.37 23.18
C SER A 257 -13.24 14.86 23.44
N GLY A 258 -12.22 14.08 23.04
CA GLY A 258 -12.19 12.62 23.17
C GLY A 258 -13.07 11.87 22.17
N LEU A 259 -13.84 12.58 21.34
CA LEU A 259 -14.84 11.96 20.46
C LEU A 259 -14.22 11.38 19.19
N PHE A 260 -13.35 12.14 18.52
CA PHE A 260 -12.62 11.69 17.32
C PHE A 260 -11.11 11.89 17.50
N ASP A 261 -10.66 11.72 18.75
CA ASP A 261 -9.26 11.89 19.12
C ASP A 261 -8.39 10.90 18.35
N PHE A 262 -7.26 11.42 17.88
CA PHE A 262 -6.34 10.67 17.06
C PHE A 262 -4.93 10.91 17.61
N SER A 263 -4.17 9.82 17.68
CA SER A 263 -2.73 9.97 17.90
C SER A 263 -2.13 10.56 16.62
N SER A 264 -1.02 11.28 16.73
CA SER A 264 -0.33 11.78 15.55
C SER A 264 0.08 10.69 14.57
N THR A 265 0.05 9.40 14.92
CA THR A 265 0.42 8.29 14.04
C THR A 265 -0.64 7.20 14.07
N VAL A 266 -1.21 6.90 12.90
CA VAL A 266 -2.16 5.79 12.72
C VAL A 266 -1.42 4.57 12.21
N SER A 267 -1.83 3.37 12.64
CA SER A 267 -1.27 2.11 12.17
C SER A 267 -2.34 1.12 11.77
N LEU A 268 -2.02 0.31 10.74
CA LEU A 268 -2.88 -0.75 10.23
C LEU A 268 -2.02 -1.94 9.85
N SER A 269 -2.45 -3.14 10.25
CA SER A 269 -1.76 -4.38 9.89
C SER A 269 -2.60 -5.27 9.00
N GLY A 270 -1.94 -5.92 8.04
CA GLY A 270 -2.59 -6.87 7.14
C GLY A 270 -1.59 -7.50 6.17
N ALA A 271 -2.09 -8.37 5.29
CA ALA A 271 -1.31 -8.80 4.15
C ALA A 271 -1.14 -7.61 3.19
N PRO A 272 0.07 -7.31 2.68
CA PRO A 272 0.26 -6.19 1.78
C PRO A 272 -0.48 -6.40 0.47
N ASN A 273 -1.21 -5.37 0.05
CA ASN A 273 -2.01 -5.40 -1.18
C ASN A 273 -1.13 -5.61 -2.41
N ASP A 274 -1.57 -6.49 -3.33
CA ASP A 274 -0.83 -6.87 -4.54
C ASP A 274 -1.73 -6.91 -5.79
N GLY A 275 -1.11 -6.80 -6.95
CA GLY A 275 -1.71 -7.13 -8.23
C GLY A 275 -2.25 -5.92 -8.98
N THR A 276 -3.26 -6.19 -9.80
CA THR A 276 -4.00 -5.17 -10.54
C THR A 276 -5.39 -5.08 -9.95
N GLN A 277 -5.75 -3.90 -9.47
CA GLN A 277 -7.07 -3.62 -8.93
C GLN A 277 -7.86 -2.77 -9.92
N THR A 278 -9.06 -3.21 -10.29
CA THR A 278 -9.94 -2.50 -11.22
C THR A 278 -11.07 -1.82 -10.46
N PHE A 279 -11.29 -0.54 -10.74
CA PHE A 279 -12.37 0.25 -10.17
C PHE A 279 -13.31 0.70 -11.28
N SER A 280 -14.55 0.21 -11.23
CA SER A 280 -15.64 0.71 -12.08
C SER A 280 -15.98 2.14 -11.68
N LEU A 281 -16.22 3.01 -12.67
CA LEU A 281 -16.57 4.40 -12.44
C LEU A 281 -18.05 4.65 -12.72
N GLY A 282 -18.72 5.34 -11.80
CA GLY A 282 -20.04 5.91 -12.02
C GLY A 282 -19.96 7.18 -12.85
N ASN A 283 -20.96 7.40 -13.71
CA ASN A 283 -21.12 8.64 -14.49
C ASN A 283 -22.37 9.40 -14.06
N THR A 284 -22.48 9.60 -12.75
CA THR A 284 -23.67 10.09 -12.05
C THR A 284 -23.46 11.53 -11.57
N PHE A 285 -24.55 12.31 -11.42
CA PHE A 285 -24.47 13.66 -10.85
C PHE A 285 -24.29 13.59 -9.32
N ASP A 286 -23.51 14.52 -8.78
CA ASP A 286 -23.49 14.87 -7.34
C ASP A 286 -24.94 15.20 -6.88
N PRO A 287 -25.34 14.94 -5.62
CA PRO A 287 -26.70 14.57 -5.25
C PRO A 287 -27.75 15.64 -5.59
N PRO A 288 -29.04 15.23 -5.66
CA PRO A 288 -30.10 15.95 -6.39
C PRO A 288 -30.27 17.39 -5.94
N THR A 289 -29.68 18.31 -6.72
CA THR A 289 -30.03 19.72 -6.72
C THR A 289 -30.62 20.07 -8.08
N ALA A 290 -31.52 21.05 -8.12
CA ALA A 290 -32.39 21.30 -9.28
C ALA A 290 -31.67 21.78 -10.56
N ALA A 291 -30.34 21.96 -10.53
CA ALA A 291 -29.53 22.42 -11.65
C ALA A 291 -28.36 21.48 -11.90
N ASN A 292 -28.55 20.51 -12.80
CA ASN A 292 -27.50 19.57 -13.22
C ASN A 292 -26.51 20.26 -14.16
N SER A 293 -25.26 20.43 -13.73
CA SER A 293 -24.15 20.79 -14.63
C SER A 293 -23.27 19.58 -14.92
N THR A 294 -22.76 19.48 -16.14
CA THR A 294 -21.79 18.42 -16.55
C THR A 294 -20.49 18.46 -15.74
N ASP A 295 -20.22 19.56 -15.05
CA ASP A 295 -19.04 19.71 -14.19
C ASP A 295 -19.18 18.92 -12.89
N GLN A 296 -20.42 18.71 -12.42
CA GLN A 296 -20.78 17.94 -11.21
C GLN A 296 -20.99 16.45 -11.48
N GLN A 297 -20.80 15.98 -12.72
CA GLN A 297 -21.07 14.59 -13.09
C GLN A 297 -19.81 13.71 -13.09
N GLY A 298 -19.94 12.47 -12.67
CA GLY A 298 -18.95 11.40 -12.88
C GLY A 298 -17.81 11.38 -11.88
N TRP A 299 -17.96 12.01 -10.71
CA TRP A 299 -16.94 11.98 -9.67
C TRP A 299 -16.92 10.64 -8.92
N ASN A 300 -15.72 10.09 -8.74
CA ASN A 300 -15.49 8.81 -8.08
C ASN A 300 -14.30 8.96 -7.11
N LEU A 301 -14.44 8.45 -5.88
CA LEU A 301 -13.38 8.43 -4.88
C LEU A 301 -12.68 7.06 -4.90
N ILE A 302 -11.38 7.06 -5.17
CA ILE A 302 -10.57 5.86 -5.41
C ILE A 302 -9.46 5.76 -4.36
N PRO A 303 -9.20 4.58 -3.76
CA PRO A 303 -8.09 4.39 -2.84
C PRO A 303 -6.75 4.28 -3.57
N ASN A 304 -5.67 4.78 -2.97
CA ASN A 304 -4.36 4.18 -3.23
C ASN A 304 -4.32 2.81 -2.53
N TYR A 305 -4.57 1.77 -3.32
CA TYR A 305 -4.62 0.38 -2.90
C TYR A 305 -3.25 -0.15 -2.43
N PHE A 306 -2.13 0.46 -2.84
CA PHE A 306 -0.80 -0.13 -2.64
C PHE A 306 -0.10 0.33 -1.36
N PRO A 307 0.75 -0.52 -0.75
CA PRO A 307 1.64 -0.17 0.37
C PRO A 307 2.86 0.65 -0.08
N CYS A 308 2.68 1.58 -1.00
CA CYS A 308 3.73 2.46 -1.51
C CYS A 308 3.12 3.68 -2.21
N ASN A 309 3.99 4.58 -2.64
CA ASN A 309 3.58 5.71 -3.47
C ASN A 309 3.10 5.22 -4.85
N LEU A 310 1.97 5.77 -5.30
CA LEU A 310 1.37 5.53 -6.60
C LEU A 310 1.72 6.68 -7.56
N SER A 311 2.39 6.36 -8.66
CA SER A 311 2.76 7.33 -9.68
C SER A 311 1.54 7.81 -10.46
N VAL A 312 1.19 9.07 -10.28
CA VAL A 312 0.10 9.75 -10.98
C VAL A 312 0.39 9.83 -12.48
N TYR A 313 1.66 10.05 -12.84
CA TYR A 313 2.07 10.08 -14.25
C TYR A 313 1.83 8.73 -14.93
N SER A 314 2.28 7.63 -14.30
CA SER A 314 2.05 6.29 -14.85
C SER A 314 0.57 5.95 -14.91
N LEU A 315 -0.21 6.31 -13.88
CA LEU A 315 -1.66 6.08 -13.83
C LEU A 315 -2.39 6.77 -14.99
N ILE A 316 -2.23 8.10 -15.15
CA ILE A 316 -3.01 8.88 -16.12
C ILE A 316 -2.62 8.56 -17.57
N ASN A 317 -1.37 8.17 -17.81
CA ASN A 317 -0.87 7.78 -19.14
C ASN A 317 -1.05 6.29 -19.44
N ASP A 318 -1.58 5.50 -18.51
CA ASP A 318 -1.87 4.10 -18.75
C ASP A 318 -2.97 3.94 -19.82
N ALA A 319 -2.82 2.93 -20.67
CA ALA A 319 -3.77 2.64 -21.74
C ALA A 319 -5.17 2.27 -21.19
N ASP A 320 -5.23 1.71 -19.97
CA ASP A 320 -6.46 1.32 -19.28
C ASP A 320 -6.95 2.42 -18.33
N PHE A 321 -6.39 3.63 -18.38
CA PHE A 321 -7.03 4.81 -17.79
C PHE A 321 -8.20 5.23 -18.70
N GLY A 322 -9.34 4.56 -18.51
CA GLY A 322 -10.47 4.54 -19.44
C GLY A 322 -11.25 5.85 -19.58
N THR A 323 -10.82 6.93 -18.92
CA THR A 323 -11.45 8.24 -19.02
C THR A 323 -10.66 9.16 -19.97
N PRO A 324 -11.34 9.90 -20.86
CA PRO A 324 -10.75 11.01 -21.61
C PRO A 324 -10.31 12.17 -20.72
N TYR A 325 -10.89 12.32 -19.53
CA TYR A 325 -10.51 13.33 -18.55
C TYR A 325 -9.24 12.89 -17.81
N LYS A 326 -8.08 13.24 -18.38
CA LYS A 326 -6.75 12.83 -17.92
C LYS A 326 -6.24 13.66 -16.73
N ALA A 327 -7.00 13.64 -15.64
CA ALA A 327 -6.58 14.22 -14.38
C ALA A 327 -7.12 13.44 -13.18
N ILE A 328 -6.41 13.54 -12.07
CA ILE A 328 -6.91 13.16 -10.74
C ILE A 328 -6.97 14.38 -9.85
N HIS A 329 -7.78 14.32 -8.80
CA HIS A 329 -7.89 15.41 -7.84
C HIS A 329 -7.60 14.94 -6.43
N ILE A 330 -6.82 15.75 -5.73
CA ILE A 330 -6.41 15.54 -4.34
C ILE A 330 -6.71 16.82 -3.58
N TRP A 331 -6.94 16.69 -2.28
CA TRP A 331 -7.14 17.87 -1.45
C TRP A 331 -5.82 18.40 -0.91
N ASP A 332 -5.55 19.68 -1.12
CA ASP A 332 -4.43 20.38 -0.49
C ASP A 332 -4.90 21.21 0.70
N GLN A 333 -4.46 20.86 1.91
CA GLN A 333 -4.78 21.62 3.11
C GLN A 333 -4.08 22.97 3.16
N GLY A 334 -2.85 23.07 2.65
CA GLY A 334 -2.06 24.30 2.73
C GLY A 334 -2.75 25.44 1.98
N THR A 335 -3.41 25.11 0.86
CA THR A 335 -4.22 26.06 0.08
C THR A 335 -5.72 25.96 0.36
N GLY A 336 -6.19 24.94 1.09
CA GLY A 336 -7.58 24.77 1.47
C GLY A 336 -8.51 24.48 0.28
N GLN A 337 -8.02 23.78 -0.75
CA GLN A 337 -8.76 23.51 -1.99
C GLN A 337 -8.33 22.21 -2.67
N MET A 338 -9.12 21.74 -3.63
CA MET A 338 -8.76 20.62 -4.50
C MET A 338 -7.72 21.06 -5.55
N ILE A 339 -6.70 20.21 -5.75
CA ILE A 339 -5.68 20.39 -6.78
C ILE A 339 -5.82 19.27 -7.82
N GLY A 340 -5.84 19.69 -9.09
CA GLY A 340 -5.87 18.78 -10.23
C GLY A 340 -4.47 18.42 -10.70
N LEU A 341 -4.17 17.13 -10.73
CA LEU A 341 -2.92 16.59 -11.28
C LEU A 341 -3.21 16.01 -12.66
N ASN A 342 -2.58 16.53 -13.72
CA ASN A 342 -2.80 16.08 -15.11
C ASN A 342 -1.49 15.72 -15.82
N GLN A 343 -1.58 15.29 -17.09
CA GLN A 343 -0.41 14.87 -17.88
C GLN A 343 0.60 16.00 -18.15
N SER A 344 0.13 17.24 -18.30
CA SER A 344 0.94 18.40 -18.69
C SER A 344 1.52 19.17 -17.48
N GLY A 345 1.02 18.92 -16.27
CA GLY A 345 1.47 19.58 -15.04
C GLY A 345 0.43 19.52 -13.92
N MET A 346 0.83 19.99 -12.74
CA MET A 346 -0.08 20.15 -11.60
C MET A 346 -0.69 21.54 -11.65
N ASN A 347 -1.98 21.61 -11.97
CA ASN A 347 -2.71 22.87 -11.99
C ASN A 347 -3.57 22.92 -10.73
N SER A 348 -3.24 23.84 -9.82
CA SER A 348 -4.18 24.24 -8.78
C SER A 348 -5.47 24.69 -9.45
N TYR A 349 -6.60 24.08 -9.06
CA TYR A 349 -7.88 24.66 -9.40
C TYR A 349 -7.98 25.95 -8.57
N ASN A 350 -8.27 27.09 -9.20
CA ASN A 350 -8.72 28.32 -8.54
C ASN A 350 -7.72 29.27 -7.83
N ASN A 351 -6.40 29.05 -7.86
CA ASN A 351 -5.45 30.13 -7.55
C ASN A 351 -4.41 30.31 -8.66
N SER A 352 -4.38 31.51 -9.22
CA SER A 352 -3.39 31.89 -10.22
C SER A 352 -1.98 31.81 -9.63
N SER A 353 -1.10 31.08 -10.32
CA SER A 353 0.35 31.28 -10.42
C SER A 353 1.36 30.60 -9.48
N VAL A 354 0.99 29.64 -8.61
CA VAL A 354 2.02 28.79 -7.98
C VAL A 354 1.56 27.34 -7.84
N SER A 355 2.23 26.41 -8.53
CA SER A 355 2.10 24.98 -8.27
C SER A 355 2.71 24.70 -6.90
N ALA A 356 1.87 24.51 -5.87
CA ALA A 356 2.32 24.20 -4.50
C ALA A 356 3.17 22.92 -4.43
N TYR A 357 3.10 22.08 -5.47
CA TYR A 357 3.71 20.77 -5.48
C TYR A 357 4.85 20.58 -6.47
N GLY A 358 5.07 21.49 -7.45
CA GLY A 358 6.19 21.56 -8.42
C GLY A 358 6.76 20.26 -9.04
N ALA A 359 7.24 19.35 -8.21
CA ALA A 359 7.83 18.05 -8.52
C ALA A 359 7.06 16.81 -8.01
N ILE A 360 6.13 16.92 -7.05
CA ILE A 360 5.46 15.77 -6.42
C ILE A 360 4.40 15.18 -7.37
N ARG A 361 4.54 13.92 -7.77
CA ARG A 361 3.64 13.24 -8.74
C ARG A 361 3.13 11.91 -8.20
N GLN A 362 2.96 11.84 -6.89
CA GLN A 362 2.73 10.61 -6.15
C GLN A 362 1.49 10.75 -5.28
N ILE A 363 0.64 9.73 -5.24
CA ILE A 363 -0.35 9.58 -4.18
C ILE A 363 0.28 8.68 -3.11
N PRO A 364 0.41 9.12 -1.85
CA PRO A 364 1.02 8.32 -0.81
C PRO A 364 0.14 7.13 -0.42
N PRO A 365 0.71 6.10 0.24
CA PRO A 365 -0.11 5.09 0.90
C PRO A 365 -1.05 5.78 1.90
N PHE A 366 -2.12 5.07 2.27
CA PHE A 366 -3.18 5.57 3.13
C PHE A 366 -4.01 6.75 2.59
N MET A 367 -3.94 7.08 1.30
CA MET A 367 -4.67 8.22 0.74
C MET A 367 -5.62 7.83 -0.38
N GLY A 368 -6.85 8.37 -0.32
CA GLY A 368 -7.80 8.35 -1.44
C GLY A 368 -7.65 9.57 -2.36
N PHE A 369 -8.09 9.45 -3.60
CA PHE A 369 -8.06 10.51 -4.61
C PHE A 369 -9.28 10.43 -5.52
N TRP A 370 -9.63 11.56 -6.14
CA TRP A 370 -10.81 11.67 -7.00
C TRP A 370 -10.48 11.50 -8.48
N VAL A 371 -11.36 10.81 -9.20
CA VAL A 371 -11.30 10.62 -10.65
C VAL A 371 -12.65 10.96 -11.25
N LYS A 372 -12.64 11.57 -12.45
CA LYS A 372 -13.85 11.91 -13.19
C LYS A 372 -14.07 10.97 -14.37
N ALA A 373 -15.20 10.27 -14.37
CA ALA A 373 -15.75 9.58 -15.52
C ALA A 373 -16.44 10.58 -16.45
N THR A 374 -16.45 10.31 -17.75
CA THR A 374 -17.16 11.11 -18.76
C THR A 374 -18.28 10.31 -19.44
N ALA A 375 -18.38 9.01 -19.15
CA ALA A 375 -19.36 8.11 -19.71
C ALA A 375 -19.53 6.87 -18.81
N TYR A 376 -20.66 6.18 -18.93
CA TYR A 376 -20.89 4.90 -18.26
C TYR A 376 -19.99 3.79 -18.78
N GLY A 377 -19.75 2.79 -17.94
CA GLY A 377 -18.93 1.62 -18.28
C GLY A 377 -17.42 1.89 -18.31
N GLN A 378 -17.00 3.09 -17.89
CA GLN A 378 -15.58 3.39 -17.71
C GLN A 378 -15.04 2.75 -16.43
N ALA A 379 -13.75 2.45 -16.45
CA ALA A 379 -13.01 1.94 -15.31
C ALA A 379 -11.60 2.52 -15.32
N ILE A 380 -10.93 2.42 -14.17
CA ILE A 380 -9.48 2.60 -14.06
C ILE A 380 -8.86 1.35 -13.45
N GLN A 381 -7.59 1.12 -13.75
CA GLN A 381 -6.81 0.05 -13.14
C GLN A 381 -5.63 0.64 -12.37
N LEU A 382 -5.49 0.23 -11.12
CA LEU A 382 -4.27 0.43 -10.35
C LEU A 382 -3.40 -0.81 -10.54
N LYS A 383 -2.23 -0.63 -11.16
CA LYS A 383 -1.32 -1.72 -11.52
C LYS A 383 -0.04 -1.63 -10.71
N ASN A 384 0.56 -2.77 -10.43
CA ASN A 384 1.90 -2.88 -9.86
C ASN A 384 2.96 -2.03 -10.61
N SER A 385 2.85 -1.88 -11.93
CA SER A 385 3.73 -1.03 -12.74
C SER A 385 3.68 0.46 -12.40
N MET A 386 2.65 0.91 -11.67
CA MET A 386 2.46 2.30 -11.25
C MET A 386 3.07 2.60 -9.87
N ARG A 387 3.51 1.57 -9.14
CA ARG A 387 4.17 1.71 -7.84
C ARG A 387 5.55 2.38 -7.98
N THR A 388 5.98 3.07 -6.94
CA THR A 388 7.30 3.70 -6.91
C THR A 388 7.78 3.92 -5.49
N GLY A 389 9.09 3.76 -5.28
CA GLY A 389 9.77 4.02 -4.01
C GLY A 389 10.28 5.46 -3.90
N SER A 390 9.82 6.36 -4.77
CA SER A 390 10.14 7.78 -4.65
C SER A 390 9.68 8.30 -3.30
N ILE A 391 10.58 8.77 -2.46
CA ILE A 391 10.26 9.31 -1.13
C ILE A 391 9.67 10.72 -1.17
N ASP A 392 9.63 11.35 -2.36
CA ASP A 392 8.91 12.60 -2.60
C ASP A 392 7.40 12.35 -2.53
N SER A 393 6.86 12.39 -1.31
CA SER A 393 5.43 12.26 -1.02
C SER A 393 4.79 13.64 -0.87
N MET A 394 3.46 13.68 -0.94
CA MET A 394 2.72 14.90 -0.59
C MET A 394 3.00 15.23 0.88
N PRO A 395 3.08 16.53 1.25
CA PRO A 395 3.30 16.92 2.64
C PRO A 395 2.33 16.19 3.57
N ALA A 396 2.77 15.85 4.78
CA ALA A 396 1.92 15.19 5.77
C ALA A 396 0.57 15.91 5.89
N THR A 397 0.56 17.24 5.90
CA THR A 397 -0.65 18.09 5.94
C THR A 397 -1.64 17.94 4.77
N THR A 398 -1.46 17.05 3.80
CA THR A 398 -2.37 16.93 2.63
C THR A 398 -3.66 16.18 3.04
N TYR A 399 -4.60 16.93 3.63
CA TYR A 399 -5.77 16.41 4.36
C TYR A 399 -7.02 17.22 4.06
N PHE A 400 -8.16 16.55 3.87
CA PHE A 400 -9.45 17.22 3.62
C PHE A 400 -9.80 18.24 4.72
N LYS A 401 -10.68 19.15 4.32
CA LYS A 401 -10.95 20.48 4.87
C LYS A 401 -10.94 20.64 6.42
N ARG A 402 -10.46 21.79 6.90
CA ARG A 402 -10.55 22.26 8.31
C ARG A 402 -11.87 22.99 8.63
N GLU A 403 -12.46 23.66 7.64
CA GLU A 403 -13.65 24.51 7.79
C GLU A 403 -14.76 24.02 6.86
N PHE A 404 -16.02 24.02 7.28
CA PHE A 404 -17.16 23.48 6.52
C PHE A 404 -17.21 23.99 5.07
N ASP A 405 -17.45 23.12 4.06
CA ASP A 405 -17.93 23.58 2.75
C ASP A 405 -19.41 23.91 2.89
N ILE A 406 -19.72 25.20 2.74
CA ILE A 406 -21.07 25.69 2.58
C ILE A 406 -21.48 25.38 1.14
N PHE A 407 -22.50 24.56 0.96
CA PHE A 407 -23.20 24.53 -0.32
C PHE A 407 -24.02 25.82 -0.42
N ARG A 408 -23.59 26.73 -1.30
CA ARG A 408 -24.26 28.03 -1.52
C ARG A 408 -25.27 27.87 -2.64
N VAL A 409 -26.55 27.96 -2.32
CA VAL A 409 -27.61 28.10 -3.32
C VAL A 409 -27.93 29.58 -3.47
N THR A 410 -27.66 30.12 -4.66
CA THR A 410 -28.11 31.46 -5.05
C THR A 410 -29.33 31.27 -5.95
N VAL A 411 -30.46 31.84 -5.57
CA VAL A 411 -31.66 31.89 -6.42
C VAL A 411 -31.75 33.30 -6.98
N GLU A 412 -31.71 33.42 -8.30
CA GLU A 412 -31.86 34.68 -9.02
C GLU A 412 -33.18 34.65 -9.81
N ASP A 413 -34.01 35.67 -9.66
CA ASP A 413 -35.24 35.81 -10.46
C ASP A 413 -34.95 36.41 -11.85
N ALA A 414 -35.96 36.43 -12.71
CA ALA A 414 -35.83 36.94 -14.08
C ALA A 414 -35.53 38.46 -14.15
N ASP A 415 -35.66 39.17 -13.03
CA ASP A 415 -35.41 40.62 -12.90
C ASP A 415 -34.03 40.90 -12.24
N GLY A 416 -33.25 39.86 -11.91
CA GLY A 416 -31.90 39.96 -11.35
C GLY A 416 -31.84 40.15 -9.82
N ASN A 417 -32.96 39.94 -9.10
CA ASN A 417 -32.95 39.95 -7.63
C ASN A 417 -32.46 38.61 -7.10
N GLN A 418 -31.59 38.63 -6.08
CA GLN A 418 -30.97 37.43 -5.52
C GLN A 418 -31.42 37.17 -4.08
N ASP A 419 -31.71 35.90 -3.78
CA ASP A 419 -31.81 35.38 -2.40
C ASP A 419 -30.81 34.23 -2.20
N GLN A 420 -30.31 34.09 -0.98
CA GLN A 420 -29.21 33.16 -0.66
C GLN A 420 -29.55 32.32 0.56
N PHE A 421 -29.37 31.00 0.45
CA PHE A 421 -29.28 30.16 1.63
C PHE A 421 -28.11 29.17 1.53
N SER A 422 -27.62 28.78 2.70
CA SER A 422 -26.42 27.98 2.90
C SER A 422 -26.81 26.74 3.70
N VAL A 423 -26.42 25.56 3.23
CA VAL A 423 -26.52 24.31 4.00
C VAL A 423 -25.13 23.92 4.48
N CYS A 424 -25.04 23.57 5.77
CA CYS A 424 -23.85 22.99 6.38
C CYS A 424 -24.23 21.69 7.10
N PHE A 425 -23.29 20.75 7.16
CA PHE A 425 -23.33 19.68 8.15
C PHE A 425 -22.55 20.16 9.36
N ASN A 426 -23.26 20.29 10.48
CA ASN A 426 -22.67 20.49 11.80
C ASN A 426 -21.89 19.22 12.22
N GLU A 427 -20.89 19.37 13.09
CA GLU A 427 -20.29 18.30 13.89
C GLU A 427 -21.33 17.39 14.57
N ALA A 428 -22.54 17.90 14.84
CA ALA A 428 -23.68 17.16 15.39
C ALA A 428 -24.83 16.87 14.39
N ALA A 429 -24.59 16.90 13.07
CA ALA A 429 -25.65 16.66 12.09
C ALA A 429 -26.02 15.15 12.03
N THR A 430 -27.21 14.83 12.53
CA THR A 430 -27.83 13.50 12.54
C THR A 430 -28.44 13.08 11.22
#